data_AF-A0A1M6RLC7-F1
#
_entry.id   AF-A0A1M6RLC7-F1
#
_cell.length_a   1.000
_cell.length_b   1.000
_cell.length_c   1.000
_cell.angle_alpha   90.00
_cell.angle_beta   90.00
_cell.angle_gamma   90.00
#
_symmetry.space_group_name_H-M   'P 1'
#
loop_
_entity.id
_entity.type
_entity.pdbx_description
1 polymer ?
#
loop_
_entity_poly.entity_id
_entity_poly.type
_entity_poly.pdbx_seq_one_letter_code
_entity_poly.pdbx_strand_id
1 'polypeptide(L)'
;MRSWNYLIALEGITKDGKKLEESALYIVAIPAEDILKAVEMECYASNYLPADAVLKYGQAYAIGVDQDIKDLDRYYISHYREDLGLYVFKEGVNFTDGLTNVFRLLLDMMKARESVDMVRPVVDVGSPPEEIMLMCLERSLST
;
A
#
# COMPACT_ATOMS: atom_id res chain seq x y z
N MET A 1 5.23 18.64 -1.66
CA MET A 1 5.03 17.31 -1.05
C MET A 1 5.79 16.30 -1.89
N ARG A 2 6.68 15.50 -1.29
CA ARG A 2 7.31 14.37 -1.98
C ARG A 2 6.40 13.16 -1.85
N SER A 3 6.28 12.34 -2.88
CA SER A 3 5.53 11.09 -2.83
C SER A 3 6.45 9.91 -3.12
N TRP A 4 6.14 8.78 -2.53
CA TRP A 4 6.75 7.48 -2.84
C TRP A 4 5.67 6.53 -3.31
N ASN A 5 5.94 5.79 -4.38
CA ASN A 5 4.98 4.92 -5.01
C ASN A 5 5.47 3.48 -4.92
N TYR A 6 4.56 2.58 -4.55
CA TYR A 6 4.79 1.14 -4.50
C TYR A 6 3.77 0.44 -5.38
N LEU A 7 4.21 -0.50 -6.22
CA LEU A 7 3.30 -1.47 -6.81
C LEU A 7 3.18 -2.63 -5.82
N ILE A 8 2.02 -2.74 -5.17
CA ILE A 8 1.73 -3.80 -4.21
C ILE A 8 0.97 -4.89 -4.95
N ALA A 9 1.50 -6.10 -4.98
CA ALA A 9 0.86 -7.24 -5.62
C ALA A 9 0.68 -8.40 -4.65
N LEU A 10 -0.43 -9.12 -4.80
CA LEU A 10 -0.83 -10.26 -4.00
C LEU A 10 -1.07 -11.45 -4.92
N GLU A 11 -0.37 -12.55 -4.68
CA GLU A 11 -0.60 -13.82 -5.37
C GLU A 11 -1.46 -14.73 -4.48
N GLY A 12 -2.53 -15.27 -5.04
CA GLY A 12 -3.38 -16.28 -4.43
C GLY A 12 -3.31 -17.61 -5.17
N ILE A 13 -3.37 -18.71 -4.44
CA ILE A 13 -3.44 -20.07 -4.99
C ILE A 13 -4.76 -20.71 -4.59
N THR A 14 -5.52 -21.16 -5.58
CA THR A 14 -6.77 -21.90 -5.41
C THR A 14 -6.53 -23.37 -5.05
N LYS A 15 -7.59 -24.09 -4.65
CA LYS A 15 -7.58 -25.54 -4.40
C LYS A 15 -7.03 -26.36 -5.56
N ASP A 16 -7.33 -25.94 -6.78
CA ASP A 16 -6.93 -26.64 -8.00
C ASP A 16 -5.53 -26.24 -8.49
N GLY A 17 -4.79 -25.45 -7.69
CA GLY A 17 -3.43 -25.00 -8.00
C GLY A 17 -3.37 -23.83 -8.98
N LYS A 18 -4.51 -23.28 -9.41
CA LYS A 18 -4.57 -22.07 -10.26
C LYS A 18 -4.10 -20.86 -9.45
N LYS A 19 -3.26 -20.05 -10.10
CA LYS A 19 -2.75 -18.79 -9.57
C LYS A 19 -3.66 -17.63 -9.95
N LEU A 20 -3.88 -16.74 -9.01
CA LEU A 20 -4.57 -15.47 -9.18
C LEU A 20 -3.65 -14.36 -8.69
N GLU A 21 -3.70 -13.21 -9.33
CA GLU A 21 -2.92 -12.04 -8.95
C GLU A 21 -3.83 -10.82 -8.95
N GLU A 22 -3.68 -9.99 -7.93
CA GLU A 22 -4.28 -8.66 -7.85
C GLU A 22 -3.18 -7.68 -7.45
N SER A 23 -3.23 -6.46 -7.98
CA SER A 23 -2.23 -5.44 -7.67
C SER A 23 -2.84 -4.05 -7.53
N ALA A 24 -2.12 -3.18 -6.83
CA ALA A 24 -2.50 -1.80 -6.62
C ALA A 24 -1.27 -0.88 -6.61
N LEU A 25 -1.43 0.31 -7.17
CA LEU A 25 -0.48 1.41 -6.99
C LEU A 25 -0.74 2.07 -5.64
N TYR A 26 0.14 1.86 -4.66
CA TYR A 26 0.08 2.49 -3.35
C TYR A 26 0.96 3.74 -3.30
N ILE A 27 0.35 4.89 -3.05
CA ILE A 27 1.01 6.20 -3.02
C ILE A 27 1.08 6.70 -1.59
N VAL A 28 2.30 7.05 -1.17
CA VAL A 28 2.62 7.53 0.17
C VAL A 28 3.10 8.97 0.09
N ALA A 29 2.48 9.86 0.84
CA ALA A 29 2.95 11.22 1.02
C ALA A 29 4.02 11.27 2.11
N ILE A 30 5.09 12.00 1.85
CA ILE A 30 6.15 12.26 2.82
C ILE A 30 5.99 13.71 3.32
N PRO A 31 5.66 13.91 4.62
CA PRO A 31 5.52 15.25 5.18
C PRO A 31 6.84 16.03 5.11
N ALA A 32 6.76 17.32 4.75
CA ALA A 32 7.90 18.07 4.24
C ALA A 32 8.88 18.59 5.31
N GLU A 33 8.46 18.82 6.56
CA GLU A 33 9.14 19.81 7.40
C GLU A 33 10.14 19.25 8.44
N ASP A 34 10.00 18.01 8.92
CA ASP A 34 10.84 17.51 10.03
C ASP A 34 11.66 16.24 9.75
N ILE A 35 11.38 15.52 8.66
CA ILE A 35 12.07 14.25 8.35
C ILE A 35 13.52 14.50 7.92
N LEU A 36 13.77 15.60 7.19
CA LEU A 36 15.09 15.93 6.66
C LEU A 36 16.07 16.40 7.76
N LYS A 37 15.56 16.84 8.92
CA LYS A 37 16.38 17.14 10.11
C LYS A 37 16.70 15.91 10.95
N ALA A 38 15.81 14.91 10.94
CA ALA A 38 15.93 13.70 11.75
C ALA A 38 16.91 12.66 11.17
N VAL A 39 17.18 12.73 9.86
CA VAL A 39 18.21 11.94 9.20
C VAL A 39 19.39 12.89 9.04
N GLU A 40 20.47 12.74 9.82
CA GLU A 40 21.68 13.60 9.85
C GLU A 40 22.41 13.65 8.49
N MET A 41 21.75 14.17 7.46
CA MET A 41 22.15 14.15 6.06
C MET A 41 21.69 15.43 5.37
N GLU A 42 21.82 16.58 6.06
CA GLU A 42 21.50 17.91 5.51
C GLU A 42 22.14 18.14 4.12
N CYS A 43 23.32 17.54 3.87
CA CYS A 43 24.02 17.63 2.59
C CYS A 43 23.41 16.78 1.44
N TYR A 44 22.63 15.74 1.73
CA TYR A 44 21.98 14.84 0.74
C TYR A 44 20.44 14.98 0.68
N ALA A 45 19.87 15.62 1.69
CA ALA A 45 18.43 15.84 1.91
C ALA A 45 17.71 16.50 0.72
N SER A 46 18.41 17.32 -0.05
CA SER A 46 17.87 18.00 -1.23
C SER A 46 17.50 17.04 -2.36
N ASN A 47 18.16 15.88 -2.50
CA ASN A 47 18.02 15.03 -3.69
C ASN A 47 17.67 13.55 -3.41
N TYR A 48 17.82 13.05 -2.18
CA TYR A 48 17.55 11.64 -1.87
C TYR A 48 16.77 11.48 -0.57
N LEU A 49 15.72 10.66 -0.59
CA LEU A 49 15.00 10.24 0.61
C LEU A 49 15.25 8.74 0.83
N PRO A 50 15.76 8.31 1.99
CA PRO A 50 15.96 6.90 2.29
C PRO A 50 14.61 6.19 2.46
N ALA A 51 14.53 4.93 2.02
CA ALA A 51 13.32 4.12 2.13
C ALA A 51 12.79 4.02 3.58
N ASP A 52 13.69 3.93 4.56
CA ASP A 52 13.34 3.86 5.98
C ASP A 52 12.57 5.10 6.47
N ALA A 53 12.84 6.27 5.90
CA ALA A 53 12.09 7.48 6.23
C ALA A 53 10.63 7.39 5.74
N VAL A 54 10.39 6.74 4.60
CA VAL A 54 9.04 6.51 4.09
C VAL A 54 8.28 5.54 5.00
N LEU A 55 8.94 4.47 5.47
CA LEU A 55 8.32 3.51 6.38
C LEU A 55 7.95 4.15 7.72
N LYS A 56 8.82 5.03 8.23
CA LYS A 56 8.65 5.63 9.56
C LYS A 56 7.68 6.82 9.59
N TYR A 57 7.69 7.64 8.55
CA TYR A 57 7.00 8.93 8.56
C TYR A 57 6.03 9.11 7.40
N GLY A 58 5.99 8.16 6.45
CA GLY A 58 5.07 8.20 5.33
C GLY A 58 3.62 8.10 5.78
N GLN A 59 2.77 8.88 5.13
CA GLN A 59 1.32 8.83 5.28
C GLN A 59 0.71 8.24 4.01
N ALA A 60 -0.23 7.31 4.19
CA ALA A 60 -1.00 6.77 3.09
C ALA A 60 -1.76 7.93 2.41
N TYR A 61 -1.51 8.14 1.12
CA TYR A 61 -2.12 9.24 0.38
C TYR A 61 -3.21 8.72 -0.55
N ALA A 62 -2.87 7.82 -1.45
CA ALA A 62 -3.82 7.30 -2.41
C ALA A 62 -3.52 5.88 -2.86
N ILE A 63 -4.50 5.25 -3.49
CA ILE A 63 -4.38 3.96 -4.12
C ILE A 63 -5.00 4.00 -5.54
N GLY A 64 -4.28 3.44 -6.50
CA GLY A 64 -4.76 3.17 -7.85
C GLY A 64 -5.03 1.68 -8.02
N VAL A 65 -6.21 1.33 -8.50
CA VAL A 65 -6.66 -0.05 -8.76
C VAL A 65 -7.50 -0.08 -10.03
N ASP A 66 -7.51 -1.22 -10.71
CA ASP A 66 -8.28 -1.40 -11.96
C ASP A 66 -9.79 -1.59 -11.74
N GLN A 67 -10.19 -1.90 -10.50
CA GLN A 67 -11.57 -2.23 -10.14
C GLN A 67 -12.17 -1.19 -9.20
N ASP A 68 -13.46 -0.92 -9.36
CA ASP A 68 -14.17 0.06 -8.51
C ASP A 68 -14.32 -0.42 -7.06
N ILE A 69 -13.99 0.48 -6.12
CA ILE A 69 -14.11 0.21 -4.69
C ILE A 69 -15.51 0.64 -4.23
N LYS A 70 -16.35 -0.35 -3.88
CA LYS A 70 -17.74 -0.09 -3.49
C LYS A 70 -17.90 0.49 -2.09
N ASP A 71 -17.10 0.01 -1.13
CA ASP A 71 -17.17 0.41 0.27
C ASP A 71 -15.86 1.11 0.67
N LEU A 72 -15.80 2.43 0.41
CA LEU A 72 -14.59 3.23 0.64
C LEU A 72 -14.20 3.29 2.12
N ASP A 73 -15.19 3.42 3.00
CA ASP A 73 -14.97 3.60 4.43
C ASP A 73 -14.28 2.40 5.06
N ARG A 74 -14.59 1.18 4.60
CA ARG A 74 -13.96 -0.06 5.06
C ARG A 74 -12.44 -0.08 4.87
N TYR A 75 -11.92 0.63 3.87
CA TYR A 75 -10.49 0.73 3.58
C TYR A 75 -9.89 2.08 3.99
N TYR A 76 -10.61 2.87 4.79
CA TYR A 76 -10.19 4.22 5.19
C TYR A 76 -9.97 5.14 3.98
N ILE A 77 -10.74 4.96 2.92
CA ILE A 77 -10.73 5.81 1.74
C ILE A 77 -11.80 6.89 1.91
N SER A 78 -11.44 8.14 1.64
CA SER A 78 -12.32 9.30 1.77
C SER A 78 -13.15 9.54 0.52
N HIS A 79 -12.54 9.50 -0.67
CA HIS A 79 -13.20 9.74 -1.94
C HIS A 79 -12.36 9.23 -3.12
N TYR A 80 -12.99 9.17 -4.29
CA TYR A 80 -12.31 8.96 -5.57
C TYR A 80 -12.04 10.30 -6.26
N ARG A 81 -10.84 10.46 -6.80
CA ARG A 81 -10.43 11.59 -7.62
C ARG A 81 -10.39 11.19 -9.09
N GLU A 82 -11.47 11.49 -9.79
CA GLU A 82 -11.62 11.19 -11.23
C GLU A 82 -10.52 11.80 -12.09
N ASP A 83 -10.02 12.98 -11.72
CA ASP A 83 -8.99 13.70 -12.47
C ASP A 83 -7.63 13.00 -12.44
N LEU A 84 -7.39 12.16 -11.44
CA LEU A 84 -6.15 11.38 -11.29
C LEU A 84 -6.35 9.88 -11.44
N GLY A 85 -7.60 9.40 -11.44
CA GLY A 85 -7.90 7.98 -11.41
C GLY A 85 -7.51 7.30 -10.10
N LEU A 86 -7.57 8.01 -8.96
CA LEU A 86 -7.04 7.53 -7.68
C LEU A 86 -8.07 7.61 -6.56
N TYR A 87 -8.06 6.62 -5.66
CA TYR A 87 -8.79 6.63 -4.40
C TYR A 87 -7.94 7.23 -3.29
N VAL A 88 -8.42 8.27 -2.62
CA VAL A 88 -7.65 9.04 -1.64
C VAL A 88 -7.94 8.55 -0.22
N PHE A 89 -6.92 8.21 0.55
CA PHE A 89 -7.08 7.82 1.96
C PHE A 89 -7.60 8.98 2.81
N LYS A 90 -8.20 8.66 3.96
CA LYS A 90 -8.49 9.63 5.02
C LYS A 90 -7.16 10.15 5.59
N GLU A 91 -7.15 11.40 6.05
CA GLU A 91 -5.97 11.99 6.68
C GLU A 91 -5.56 11.23 7.96
N GLY A 92 -4.25 11.23 8.24
CA GLY A 92 -3.70 10.59 9.45
C GLY A 92 -3.47 9.07 9.33
N VAL A 93 -3.80 8.44 8.21
CA VAL A 93 -3.47 7.04 7.95
C VAL A 93 -1.95 6.93 7.70
N ASN A 94 -1.24 6.22 8.57
CA ASN A 94 0.19 6.00 8.42
C ASN A 94 0.49 4.95 7.34
N PHE A 95 1.78 4.83 6.98
CA PHE A 95 2.27 3.88 5.97
C PHE A 95 1.75 2.44 6.18
N THR A 96 1.89 1.89 7.38
CA THR A 96 1.56 0.47 7.65
C THR A 96 0.07 0.20 7.66
N ASP A 97 -0.72 1.14 8.18
CA ASP A 97 -2.19 1.01 8.20
C ASP A 97 -2.76 1.16 6.80
N GLY A 98 -2.21 2.08 6.00
CA GLY A 98 -2.52 2.19 4.58
C GLY A 98 -2.21 0.91 3.82
N LEU A 99 -0.99 0.36 3.99
CA LEU A 99 -0.58 -0.89 3.34
C LEU A 99 -1.44 -2.09 3.78
N THR A 100 -1.83 -2.15 5.06
CA THR A 100 -2.78 -3.16 5.56
C THR A 100 -4.14 -3.02 4.85
N ASN A 101 -4.66 -1.80 4.69
CA ASN A 101 -5.90 -1.59 3.95
C ASN A 101 -5.77 -1.92 2.46
N VAL A 102 -4.61 -1.67 1.83
CA VAL A 102 -4.30 -2.10 0.46
C VAL A 102 -4.37 -3.62 0.35
N PHE A 103 -3.69 -4.38 1.23
CA PHE A 103 -3.76 -5.85 1.20
C PHE A 103 -5.17 -6.37 1.45
N ARG A 104 -5.92 -5.78 2.38
CA ARG A 104 -7.34 -6.12 2.59
C ARG A 104 -8.15 -5.92 1.32
N LEU A 105 -7.97 -4.81 0.61
CA LEU A 105 -8.65 -4.54 -0.65
C LEU A 105 -8.31 -5.61 -1.70
N LEU A 106 -7.02 -5.90 -1.89
CA LEU A 106 -6.57 -6.92 -2.86
C LEU A 106 -7.12 -8.31 -2.52
N LEU A 107 -7.17 -8.67 -1.23
CA LEU A 107 -7.78 -9.91 -0.76
C LEU A 107 -9.27 -9.98 -1.11
N ASP A 108 -10.01 -8.89 -0.89
CA ASP A 108 -11.45 -8.85 -1.16
C ASP A 108 -11.73 -8.90 -2.67
N MET A 109 -10.94 -8.20 -3.49
CA MET A 109 -10.99 -8.28 -4.95
C MET A 109 -10.73 -9.71 -5.44
N MET A 110 -9.70 -10.36 -4.89
CA MET A 110 -9.35 -11.73 -5.22
C MET A 110 -10.46 -12.72 -4.84
N LYS A 111 -10.98 -12.61 -3.61
CA LYS A 111 -12.08 -13.46 -3.10
C LYS A 111 -13.40 -13.25 -3.84
N ALA A 112 -13.63 -12.05 -4.38
CA ALA A 112 -14.79 -11.77 -5.21
C ALA A 112 -14.75 -12.55 -6.55
N ARG A 113 -13.54 -12.90 -7.03
CA ARG A 113 -13.36 -13.70 -8.24
C ARG A 113 -13.44 -15.19 -7.95
N GLU A 114 -12.69 -15.65 -6.95
CA GLU A 114 -12.57 -17.09 -6.65
C GLU A 114 -12.05 -17.33 -5.22
N SER A 115 -12.39 -18.48 -4.64
CA SER A 115 -11.85 -18.86 -3.33
C SER A 115 -10.36 -19.23 -3.45
N VAL A 116 -9.54 -18.63 -2.58
CA VAL A 116 -8.11 -18.91 -2.48
C VAL A 116 -7.79 -19.60 -1.16
N ASP A 117 -6.90 -20.59 -1.20
CA ASP A 117 -6.47 -21.38 -0.04
C ASP A 117 -5.20 -20.81 0.59
N MET A 118 -4.34 -20.20 -0.24
CA MET A 118 -3.09 -19.59 0.19
C MET A 118 -2.92 -18.25 -0.51
N VAL A 119 -2.33 -17.29 0.20
CA VAL A 119 -2.00 -15.97 -0.32
C VAL A 119 -0.59 -15.58 0.12
N ARG A 120 0.13 -14.82 -0.72
CA ARG A 120 1.45 -14.28 -0.40
C ARG A 120 1.68 -12.94 -1.12
N PRO A 121 2.41 -12.01 -0.52
CA PRO A 121 2.80 -10.80 -1.23
C PRO A 121 3.80 -11.18 -2.33
N VAL A 122 3.75 -10.48 -3.46
CA VAL A 122 4.79 -10.57 -4.49
C VAL A 122 5.90 -9.59 -4.11
N VAL A 123 7.12 -10.11 -3.95
CA VAL A 123 8.30 -9.31 -3.59
C VAL A 123 9.08 -8.99 -4.87
N ASP A 124 9.12 -7.72 -5.25
CA ASP A 124 9.88 -7.23 -6.41
C ASP A 124 10.71 -5.97 -6.06
N VAL A 125 11.60 -5.56 -6.95
CA VAL A 125 12.42 -4.35 -6.84
C VAL A 125 11.52 -3.13 -6.64
N GLY A 126 11.77 -2.40 -5.55
CA GLY A 126 11.00 -1.21 -5.19
C GLY A 126 9.78 -1.49 -4.29
N SER A 127 9.48 -2.76 -3.98
CA SER A 127 8.50 -3.12 -2.96
C SER A 127 8.96 -2.68 -1.56
N PRO A 128 8.05 -2.50 -0.59
CA PRO A 128 8.42 -2.40 0.81
C PRO A 128 9.19 -3.66 1.27
N PRO A 129 9.92 -3.60 2.40
CA PRO A 129 10.59 -4.78 2.95
C PRO A 129 9.61 -5.94 3.16
N GLU A 130 10.03 -7.17 2.81
CA GLU A 130 9.19 -8.36 2.85
C GLU A 130 8.55 -8.58 4.23
N GLU A 131 9.31 -8.40 5.32
CA GLU A 131 8.81 -8.52 6.69
C GLU A 131 7.63 -7.57 6.98
N ILE A 132 7.69 -6.34 6.46
CA ILE A 132 6.62 -5.36 6.61
C ILE A 132 5.39 -5.76 5.79
N MET A 133 5.61 -6.27 4.57
CA MET A 133 4.52 -6.74 3.71
C MET A 133 3.80 -7.94 4.32
N LEU A 134 4.55 -8.93 4.83
CA LEU A 134 4.00 -10.10 5.49
C LEU A 134 3.20 -9.71 6.73
N MET A 135 3.76 -8.85 7.60
CA MET A 135 3.05 -8.33 8.78
C MET A 135 1.72 -7.64 8.39
N CYS A 136 1.73 -6.80 7.35
CA CYS A 136 0.51 -6.10 6.91
C CYS A 136 -0.51 -7.07 6.29
N LEU A 137 -0.06 -8.09 5.55
CA LEU A 137 -0.93 -9.14 5.01
C LEU A 137 -1.57 -9.96 6.13
N GLU A 138 -0.80 -10.39 7.14
CA GLU A 138 -1.31 -11.14 8.29
C GLU A 138 -2.38 -10.35 9.06
N ARG A 139 -2.15 -9.05 9.28
CA ARG A 139 -3.15 -8.14 9.88
C ARG A 139 -4.43 -8.07 9.04
N SER A 140 -4.28 -8.05 7.72
CA SER A 140 -5.40 -7.99 6.78
C SER A 140 -6.24 -9.26 6.79
N LEU A 141 -5.64 -10.41 7.09
CA LEU A 141 -6.33 -11.71 7.21
C LEU A 141 -7.03 -11.89 8.57
N SER A 142 -6.57 -11.18 9.60
CA SER A 142 -7.05 -11.32 10.99
C SER A 142 -8.22 -10.39 11.34
N THR A 143 -8.59 -9.47 10.45
CA THR A 143 -9.64 -8.46 10.67
C THR A 143 -10.81 -8.69 9.73
#